data_AF-A0A382E8S8-F1
#
_entry.id   AF-A0A382E8S8-F1
#
_cell.length_a   1.000
_cell.length_b   1.000
_cell.length_c   1.000
_cell.angle_alpha   90.00
_cell.angle_beta   90.00
_cell.angle_gamma   90.00
#
_symmetry.space_group_name_H-M   'P 1'
#
loop_
_entity.id
_entity.type
_entity.pdbx_description
1 polymer ?
#
loop_
_entity_poly.entity_id
_entity_poly.type
_entity_poly.pdbx_seq_one_letter_code
_entity_poly.pdbx_strand_id
1 'polypeptide(L)' 'MSEFFSHYPQINYDITGTKPVKTKTAINIMVKAKIKNIIQNDIVNYFSYTIPESERTDITAFKVYG' A
#
# COMPACT_ATOMS: atom_id res chain seq x y z
N MET A 1 10.56 -2.53 7.60
CA MET A 1 9.84 -2.38 6.30
C MET A 1 8.50 -3.06 6.46
N SER A 2 7.38 -2.48 6.01
CA SER A 2 6.06 -3.09 6.27
C SER A 2 5.87 -4.37 5.44
N GLU A 3 5.51 -5.48 6.09
CA GLU A 3 5.09 -6.75 5.46
C GLU A 3 3.86 -6.61 4.54
N PHE A 4 3.20 -5.46 4.55
CA PHE A 4 2.03 -5.21 3.73
C PHE A 4 2.28 -5.38 2.23
N PHE A 5 3.45 -4.96 1.73
CA PHE A 5 3.78 -5.05 0.31
C PHE A 5 4.57 -6.32 -0.05
N SER A 6 5.02 -7.11 0.93
CA SER A 6 5.84 -8.31 0.65
C SER A 6 5.03 -9.40 -0.06
N HIS A 7 3.72 -9.41 0.15
CA HIS A 7 2.77 -10.35 -0.48
C HIS A 7 2.32 -9.94 -1.88
N TYR A 8 2.74 -8.75 -2.36
CA TYR A 8 2.31 -8.28 -3.68
C TYR A 8 3.15 -8.94 -4.79
N PRO A 9 2.56 -9.16 -5.97
CA PRO A 9 3.28 -9.75 -7.08
C PRO A 9 4.47 -8.88 -7.49
N GLN A 10 5.59 -9.53 -7.81
CA GLN A 10 6.77 -8.88 -8.35
C GLN A 10 6.68 -8.80 -9.87
N ILE A 11 7.13 -7.68 -10.44
CA ILE A 11 7.14 -7.43 -11.88
C ILE A 11 8.52 -6.94 -12.32
N ASN A 12 8.86 -7.24 -13.57
CA ASN A 12 10.04 -6.65 -14.21
C ASN A 12 9.70 -5.20 -14.59
N TYR A 13 10.37 -4.26 -13.94
CA TYR A 13 10.17 -2.83 -14.15
C TYR A 13 11.39 -2.21 -14.83
N ASP A 14 11.16 -1.46 -15.90
CA ASP A 14 12.17 -0.64 -16.56
C ASP A 14 12.10 0.78 -16.01
N ILE A 15 13.15 1.20 -15.31
CA ILE A 15 13.27 2.56 -14.75
C ILE A 15 13.73 3.55 -15.84
N THR A 16 14.50 3.05 -16.80
CA THR A 16 15.29 3.87 -17.73
C THR A 16 14.55 4.20 -19.01
N GLY A 17 13.69 3.30 -19.50
CA GLY A 17 12.93 3.49 -20.74
C GLY A 17 13.80 3.63 -22.00
N THR A 18 15.09 3.32 -21.92
CA THR A 18 16.07 3.42 -23.01
C THR A 18 16.40 2.03 -23.55
N LYS A 19 16.71 1.94 -24.85
CA LYS A 19 17.15 0.69 -25.48
C LYS A 19 18.67 0.53 -25.31
N PRO A 20 19.19 -0.67 -25.00
CA PRO A 20 18.46 -1.92 -24.75
C PRO A 20 17.75 -1.92 -23.39
N VAL A 21 16.57 -2.53 -23.34
CA VAL A 21 15.69 -2.55 -22.16
C VAL A 21 16.41 -3.24 -20.99
N LYS A 22 16.59 -2.51 -19.90
CA LYS A 22 17.16 -3.02 -18.64
C LYS A 22 16.08 -3.04 -17.57
N THR A 23 15.60 -4.23 -17.23
CA THR A 23 14.59 -4.40 -16.20
C THR A 23 15.20 -4.75 -14.85
N LYS A 24 14.58 -4.29 -13.76
CA LYS A 24 14.80 -4.78 -12.39
C LYS A 24 13.51 -5.35 -11.83
N THR A 25 13.63 -6.40 -11.01
CA THR A 25 12.48 -6.94 -10.28
C THR A 25 12.04 -5.94 -9.21
N ALA A 26 10.77 -5.55 -9.25
CA ALA A 26 10.17 -4.60 -8.31
C ALA A 26 8.79 -5.09 -7.86
N ILE A 27 8.35 -4.65 -6.68
CA ILE A 27 7.01 -4.95 -6.16
C ILE A 27 5.97 -4.14 -6.92
N ASN A 28 4.91 -4.78 -7.39
CA ASN A 28 3.83 -4.11 -8.12
C ASN A 28 2.89 -3.35 -7.18
N ILE A 29 3.19 -2.06 -6.95
CA ILE A 29 2.36 -1.18 -6.11
C ILE A 29 0.98 -0.88 -6.71
N MET A 30 0.74 -1.13 -8.00
CA MET A 30 -0.54 -0.81 -8.66
C MET A 30 -1.69 -1.70 -8.15
N VAL A 31 -1.38 -2.86 -7.58
CA VAL A 31 -2.35 -3.74 -6.95
C VAL A 31 -3.07 -3.04 -5.79
N LYS A 32 -2.39 -2.12 -5.08
CA LYS A 32 -2.98 -1.34 -3.99
C LYS A 32 -4.21 -0.54 -4.45
N ALA A 33 -4.13 0.08 -5.62
CA ALA A 33 -5.24 0.89 -6.15
C ALA A 33 -6.47 0.03 -6.47
N LYS A 34 -6.25 -1.17 -7.01
CA LYS A 34 -7.33 -2.14 -7.27
C LYS A 34 -8.00 -2.59 -5.98
N ILE A 35 -7.21 -3.00 -4.98
CA ILE A 35 -7.72 -3.43 -3.66
C ILE A 35 -8.53 -2.29 -3.01
N LYS A 36 -7.99 -1.06 -3.02
CA LYS A 36 -8.68 0.10 -2.45
C LYS A 36 -10.06 0.34 -3.11
N ASN A 37 -10.14 0.28 -4.43
CA ASN A 37 -11.41 0.48 -5.13
C ASN A 37 -12.44 -0.60 -4.81
N ILE A 38 -12.00 -1.85 -4.63
CA ILE A 38 -12.90 -2.95 -4.23
C ILE A 38 -13.42 -2.69 -2.82
N ILE A 39 -12.51 -2.41 -1.87
CA ILE A 39 -12.87 -2.20 -0.45
C ILE A 39 -13.78 -0.99 -0.27
N GLN A 40 -13.53 0.13 -0.98
CA GLN A 40 -14.34 1.35 -0.83
C GLN A 40 -15.82 1.14 -1.13
N ASN A 41 -16.15 0.22 -2.02
CA ASN A 41 -17.53 -0.08 -2.40
C ASN A 41 -18.22 -1.09 -1.44
N ASP A 42 -17.46 -1.71 -0.52
CA ASP A 42 -17.91 -2.78 0.36
C ASP A 42 -17.90 -2.37 1.86
N ILE A 43 -17.85 -1.06 2.14
CA ILE A 43 -17.82 -0.56 3.52
C ILE A 43 -19.24 -0.61 4.11
N VAL A 44 -19.47 -1.49 5.07
CA VAL A 44 -20.76 -1.61 5.79
C VAL A 44 -20.88 -0.55 6.90
N ASN A 45 -19.80 -0.28 7.64
CA ASN A 45 -19.79 0.68 8.74
C ASN A 45 -18.47 1.47 8.76
N TYR A 46 -18.56 2.78 8.94
CA TYR A 46 -17.41 3.68 9.09
C TYR A 46 -17.53 4.44 10.41
N PHE A 47 -16.53 4.28 11.28
CA PHE A 47 -16.44 4.98 12.56
C PHE A 47 -15.38 6.06 12.49
N SER A 48 -15.80 7.32 12.65
CA SER A 48 -14.89 8.46 12.68
C SER A 48 -13.99 8.40 13.93
N TYR A 49 -12.71 8.73 13.74
CA TYR A 49 -11.73 8.81 14.81
C TYR A 49 -10.90 10.08 14.64
N THR A 50 -10.69 10.81 15.74
CA THR A 50 -9.85 12.02 15.75
C THR A 50 -8.44 11.65 16.17
N ILE A 51 -7.47 11.94 15.31
CA ILE A 51 -6.05 11.66 15.57
C ILE A 51 -5.51 12.70 16.57
N PRO A 52 -4.94 12.28 17.71
CA PRO A 52 -4.29 13.19 18.65
C PRO A 52 -3.07 13.88 18.03
N GLU A 53 -2.72 15.07 18.54
CA GLU A 53 -1.50 15.75 18.09
C GLU A 53 -0.24 14.92 18.37
N SER A 54 0.73 15.03 17.45
CA SER A 54 2.04 14.35 17.51
C SER A 54 2.02 12.82 17.42
N GLU A 55 0.91 12.20 16.98
CA GLU A 55 0.87 10.76 16.75
C GLU A 55 1.24 10.38 15.31
N ARG A 56 2.16 9.44 15.14
CA ARG A 56 2.46 8.85 13.83
C ARG A 56 1.45 7.76 13.51
N THR A 57 1.13 7.62 12.23
CA THR A 57 0.10 6.69 11.74
C THR A 57 0.36 5.22 12.06
N ASP A 58 1.61 4.81 12.22
CA ASP A 58 1.98 3.45 12.65
C ASP A 58 1.63 3.21 14.13
N ILE A 59 1.79 4.21 14.98
CA ILE A 59 1.44 4.14 16.41
C ILE A 59 -0.08 4.09 16.57
N THR A 60 -0.83 4.94 15.87
CA THR A 60 -2.29 4.95 15.91
C THR A 60 -2.85 3.61 15.42
N ALA A 61 -2.30 3.04 14.34
CA ALA A 61 -2.74 1.75 13.81
C ALA A 61 -2.54 0.62 14.83
N PHE A 62 -1.37 0.55 15.48
CA PHE A 62 -1.09 -0.42 16.54
C PHE A 62 -2.05 -0.27 17.73
N LYS A 63 -2.32 0.97 18.18
CA LYS A 63 -3.24 1.22 19.30
C LYS A 63 -4.68 0.83 19.01
N VAL A 64 -5.16 1.04 17.79
CA VAL A 64 -6.55 0.79 17.40
C VAL A 64 -6.79 -0.66 16.98
N TYR A 65 -5.83 -1.26 16.26
CA TYR A 65 -6.00 -2.56 15.61
C TYR A 65 -5.14 -3.69 16.17
N GLY A 66 -4.17 -3.40 17.05
CA GLY A 66 -3.21 -4.37 17.57
C GLY A 66 -2.04 -4.55 16.63
#